data_AF-V9EL18-F1
#
_entry.id   AF-V9EL18-F1
#
_cell.length_a   1.000
_cell.length_b   1.000
_cell.length_c   1.000
_cell.angle_alpha   90.00
_cell.angle_beta   90.00
_cell.angle_gamma   90.00
#
_symmetry.space_group_name_H-M   'P 1'
#
loop_
_entity.id
_entity.type
_entity.pdbx_description
1 polymer ?
#
loop_
_entity_poly.entity_id
_entity_poly.type
_entity_poly.pdbx_seq_one_letter_code
_entity_poly.pdbx_strand_id
1 'polypeptide(L)'
;MSVFGIVNTSDEDAICEPLVMSFPLLFFDNEWLMVSLARMCASLKVAVQELTNLCYELSASRQNRAFGLRSSTLDRLRFPYKDSIERNGADISFQYLEVVQRFVFKAHHAGNNVIIKFAKRYGREVHDYCSSAGFAPKLLFCEFLPNDWVFVVMEQLPLCPLRQANGMIVRDQLLKIENTLKDGSFVHGDLREHNVMWDSSKNRVVLIDFDWSGRDGVDTYPPFMNDEIAWPPGAVCGEPLRVDHDAYWIASIAARLT
;
A
#
# COMPACT_ATOMS: atom_id res chain seq x y z
N MET A 1 -23.69 8.34 9.90
CA MET A 1 -23.10 7.30 9.02
C MET A 1 -24.16 7.00 7.96
N SER A 2 -23.94 7.39 6.69
CA SER A 2 -24.79 6.91 5.60
C SER A 2 -24.30 5.52 5.22
N VAL A 3 -25.03 4.48 5.61
CA VAL A 3 -24.63 3.09 5.41
C VAL A 3 -25.27 2.57 4.14
N PHE A 4 -24.54 2.60 3.02
CA PHE A 4 -25.00 2.01 1.77
C PHE A 4 -24.83 0.48 1.82
N GLY A 5 -25.89 -0.24 2.23
CA GLY A 5 -25.93 -1.71 2.26
C GLY A 5 -26.16 -2.31 3.65
N ILE A 6 -26.04 -3.64 3.77
CA ILE A 6 -26.15 -4.33 5.07
C ILE A 6 -24.79 -4.29 5.78
N VAL A 7 -24.77 -3.72 6.97
CA VAL A 7 -23.64 -3.85 7.89
C VAL A 7 -24.08 -4.71 9.06
N ASN A 8 -23.40 -5.84 9.26
CA ASN A 8 -23.54 -6.62 10.48
C ASN A 8 -22.78 -5.87 11.59
N THR A 9 -23.52 -5.31 12.53
CA THR A 9 -22.95 -4.52 13.64
C THR A 9 -22.67 -5.36 14.89
N SER A 10 -22.59 -6.70 14.76
CA SER A 10 -22.53 -7.76 15.80
C SER A 10 -23.88 -8.39 16.13
N ASP A 11 -23.86 -9.45 16.94
CA ASP A 11 -24.83 -10.56 17.01
C ASP A 11 -26.30 -10.22 17.26
N GLU A 12 -26.66 -8.97 17.56
CA GLU A 12 -28.07 -8.62 17.87
C GLU A 12 -28.72 -7.64 16.90
N ASP A 13 -27.99 -6.91 16.05
CA ASP A 13 -28.62 -5.97 15.11
C ASP A 13 -27.92 -5.93 13.74
N ALA A 14 -28.72 -6.10 12.69
CA ALA A 14 -28.33 -5.82 11.31
C ALA A 14 -29.00 -4.50 10.88
N ILE A 15 -28.18 -3.49 10.60
CA ILE A 15 -28.68 -2.22 10.04
C ILE A 15 -28.79 -2.40 8.52
N CYS A 16 -30.03 -2.44 8.02
CA CYS A 16 -30.34 -2.57 6.60
C CYS A 16 -30.96 -1.28 6.06
N GLU A 17 -30.38 -0.72 5.01
CA GLU A 17 -30.96 0.42 4.31
C GLU A 17 -32.00 -0.09 3.28
N PRO A 18 -33.31 0.23 3.44
CA PRO A 18 -34.41 -0.45 2.75
C PRO A 18 -34.48 -0.21 1.23
N LEU A 19 -33.60 0.65 0.71
CA LEU A 19 -33.57 1.05 -0.70
C LEU A 19 -32.43 0.39 -1.50
N VAL A 20 -31.55 -0.41 -0.84
CA VAL A 20 -30.48 -1.14 -1.51
C VAL A 20 -30.78 -2.64 -1.44
N MET A 21 -30.91 -3.29 -2.59
CA MET A 21 -31.19 -4.71 -2.66
C MET A 21 -29.96 -5.51 -2.25
N SER A 22 -30.01 -6.13 -1.07
CA SER A 22 -28.96 -6.97 -0.50
C SER A 22 -29.38 -8.44 -0.51
N PHE A 23 -28.54 -9.32 -1.06
CA PHE A 23 -28.77 -10.76 -1.03
C PHE A 23 -27.88 -11.42 0.03
N PRO A 24 -28.43 -11.85 1.18
CA PRO A 24 -27.65 -12.61 2.14
C PRO A 24 -27.28 -13.97 1.54
N LEU A 25 -26.00 -14.35 1.65
CA LEU A 25 -25.48 -15.63 1.13
C LEU A 25 -25.81 -16.84 2.02
N LEU A 26 -26.87 -16.72 2.83
CA LEU A 26 -27.40 -17.76 3.69
C LEU A 26 -28.73 -18.26 3.12
N PHE A 27 -29.16 -19.45 3.51
CA PHE A 27 -30.46 -19.99 3.11
C PHE A 27 -31.58 -19.30 3.88
N PHE A 28 -32.62 -18.84 3.17
CA PHE A 28 -33.83 -18.27 3.77
C PHE A 28 -35.07 -18.95 3.21
N ASP A 29 -36.08 -19.13 4.05
CA ASP A 29 -37.39 -19.67 3.66
C ASP A 29 -38.26 -18.61 2.94
N ASN A 30 -37.62 -17.85 2.04
CA ASN A 30 -38.27 -16.86 1.18
C ASN A 30 -37.90 -17.15 -0.27
N GLU A 31 -38.83 -17.79 -0.98
CA GLU A 31 -38.64 -18.28 -2.34
C GLU A 31 -38.20 -17.18 -3.31
N TRP A 32 -38.79 -15.97 -3.22
CA TRP A 32 -38.46 -14.88 -4.12
C TRP A 32 -37.01 -14.38 -3.92
N LEU A 33 -36.57 -14.26 -2.67
CA LEU A 33 -35.18 -13.89 -2.36
C LEU A 33 -34.20 -14.96 -2.83
N MET A 34 -34.52 -16.24 -2.61
CA MET A 34 -33.69 -17.36 -3.07
C MET A 34 -33.60 -17.44 -4.59
N VAL A 35 -34.70 -17.21 -5.30
CA VAL A 35 -34.72 -17.14 -6.78
C VAL A 35 -33.90 -15.94 -7.28
N SER A 36 -33.99 -14.80 -6.61
CA SER A 36 -33.26 -13.58 -6.99
C SER A 36 -31.76 -13.71 -6.73
N LEU A 37 -31.36 -14.30 -5.60
CA LEU A 37 -29.97 -14.68 -5.32
C LEU A 37 -29.45 -15.68 -6.35
N ALA A 38 -30.23 -16.72 -6.66
CA ALA A 38 -29.85 -17.71 -7.67
C ALA A 38 -29.64 -17.07 -9.06
N ARG A 39 -30.51 -16.13 -9.45
CA ARG A 39 -30.37 -15.35 -10.69
C ARG A 39 -29.12 -14.48 -10.67
N MET A 40 -28.86 -13.77 -9.58
CA MET A 40 -27.65 -12.96 -9.43
C MET A 40 -26.38 -13.83 -9.56
N CYS A 41 -26.34 -14.97 -8.86
CA CYS A 41 -25.22 -15.92 -8.95
C CYS A 41 -25.08 -16.50 -10.36
N ALA A 42 -26.19 -16.82 -11.04
CA ALA A 42 -26.17 -17.30 -12.42
C ALA A 42 -25.65 -16.23 -13.39
N SER A 43 -26.12 -15.00 -13.28
CA SER A 43 -25.64 -13.85 -14.07
C SER A 43 -24.17 -13.58 -13.82
N LEU A 44 -23.72 -13.62 -12.56
CA LEU A 44 -22.30 -13.47 -12.23
C LEU A 44 -21.46 -14.60 -12.83
N LYS A 45 -21.93 -15.85 -12.75
CA LYS A 45 -21.26 -17.00 -13.35
C LYS A 45 -21.13 -16.85 -14.87
N VAL A 46 -22.19 -16.42 -15.55
CA VAL A 46 -22.17 -16.15 -16.99
C VAL A 46 -21.20 -15.02 -17.31
N ALA A 47 -21.28 -13.89 -16.61
CA ALA A 47 -20.39 -12.75 -16.84
C ALA A 47 -18.91 -13.12 -16.62
N VAL A 48 -18.60 -13.91 -15.59
CA VAL A 48 -17.24 -14.42 -15.34
C VAL A 48 -16.80 -15.37 -16.46
N GLN A 49 -17.67 -16.27 -16.92
CA GLN A 49 -17.35 -17.19 -18.02
C GLN A 49 -17.11 -16.45 -19.34
N GLU A 50 -17.94 -15.46 -19.67
CA GLU A 50 -17.77 -14.60 -20.85
C GLU A 50 -16.45 -13.84 -20.78
N LEU A 51 -16.15 -13.25 -19.61
CA LEU A 51 -14.86 -12.59 -19.37
C LEU A 51 -13.69 -13.56 -19.56
N THR A 52 -13.78 -14.78 -19.02
CA THR A 52 -12.76 -15.81 -19.18
C THR A 52 -12.55 -16.20 -20.64
N ASN A 53 -13.63 -16.42 -21.39
CA ASN A 53 -13.56 -16.76 -22.81
C ASN A 53 -12.92 -15.63 -23.62
N LEU A 54 -13.35 -14.39 -23.38
CA LEU A 54 -12.78 -13.20 -24.00
C LEU A 54 -11.27 -13.10 -23.71
N CYS A 55 -10.85 -13.42 -22.48
CA CYS A 55 -9.44 -13.45 -22.13
C CYS A 55 -8.66 -14.55 -22.86
N TYR A 56 -9.23 -15.75 -23.05
CA TYR A 56 -8.61 -16.81 -23.83
C TYR A 56 -8.49 -16.46 -25.30
N GLU A 57 -9.54 -15.91 -25.92
CA GLU A 57 -9.53 -15.47 -27.32
C GLU A 57 -8.49 -14.38 -27.56
N LEU A 58 -8.47 -13.36 -26.69
CA LEU A 58 -7.45 -12.30 -26.74
C LEU A 58 -6.04 -12.87 -26.56
N SER A 59 -5.84 -13.86 -25.69
CA SER A 59 -4.53 -14.51 -25.50
C SER A 59 -4.08 -15.33 -26.71
N ALA A 60 -4.98 -16.11 -27.32
CA ALA A 60 -4.68 -16.92 -28.50
C ALA A 60 -4.34 -16.05 -29.72
N SER A 61 -4.99 -14.89 -29.86
CA SER A 61 -4.71 -13.94 -30.94
C SER A 61 -3.28 -13.34 -30.88
N ARG A 62 -2.63 -13.34 -29.70
CA ARG A 62 -1.26 -12.83 -29.51
C ARG A 62 -0.19 -13.70 -30.15
N GLN A 63 -0.37 -15.02 -30.20
CA GLN A 63 0.61 -15.93 -30.82
C GLN A 63 0.79 -15.66 -32.32
N ASN A 64 -0.19 -15.02 -32.97
CA ASN A 64 -0.16 -14.69 -34.39
C ASN A 64 0.33 -13.27 -34.73
N ARG A 65 0.60 -12.40 -33.73
CA ARG A 65 1.07 -11.02 -33.95
C ARG A 65 2.30 -10.71 -33.10
N ALA A 66 3.35 -11.50 -33.28
CA ALA A 66 4.67 -11.16 -32.76
C ALA A 66 5.33 -10.11 -33.67
N PHE A 67 5.04 -8.81 -33.49
CA PHE A 67 5.97 -7.70 -33.76
C PHE A 67 5.33 -6.37 -33.31
N GLY A 68 5.88 -5.72 -32.27
CA GLY A 68 5.52 -4.36 -31.83
C GLY A 68 4.71 -4.32 -30.53
N LEU A 69 5.38 -4.10 -29.40
CA LEU A 69 4.76 -3.97 -28.07
C LEU A 69 3.72 -2.85 -28.02
N ARG A 70 2.44 -3.23 -27.99
CA ARG A 70 1.41 -2.50 -27.23
C ARG A 70 1.00 -3.40 -26.07
N SER A 71 1.06 -2.87 -24.84
CA SER A 71 0.51 -3.54 -23.65
C SER A 71 -0.91 -4.00 -23.96
N SER A 72 -1.17 -5.30 -23.95
CA SER A 72 -2.50 -5.81 -24.28
C SER A 72 -3.46 -5.52 -23.12
N THR A 73 -4.76 -5.39 -23.39
CA THR A 73 -5.80 -5.23 -22.36
C THR A 73 -5.71 -6.29 -21.25
N LEU A 74 -5.20 -7.49 -21.57
CA LEU A 74 -4.97 -8.55 -20.58
C LEU A 74 -3.75 -8.35 -19.70
N ASP A 75 -2.68 -7.75 -20.21
CA ASP A 75 -1.52 -7.42 -19.39
C ASP A 75 -1.90 -6.37 -18.33
N ARG A 76 -2.85 -5.48 -18.67
CA ARG A 76 -3.42 -4.49 -17.76
C ARG A 76 -4.22 -5.13 -16.61
N LEU A 77 -4.84 -6.30 -16.82
CA LEU A 77 -5.60 -7.01 -15.78
C LEU A 77 -4.72 -7.56 -14.64
N ARG A 78 -3.39 -7.61 -14.84
CA ARG A 78 -2.44 -7.96 -13.76
C ARG A 78 -2.23 -6.84 -12.75
N PHE A 79 -2.76 -5.65 -13.02
CA PHE A 79 -2.57 -4.46 -12.21
C PHE A 79 -3.91 -3.92 -11.68
N PRO A 80 -3.92 -3.19 -10.56
CA PRO A 80 -5.13 -2.58 -10.01
C PRO A 80 -5.80 -1.63 -11.00
N TYR A 81 -7.13 -1.50 -10.95
CA TYR A 81 -7.87 -0.61 -11.86
C TYR A 81 -7.47 0.87 -11.70
N LYS A 82 -7.23 1.35 -10.48
CA LYS A 82 -6.79 2.73 -10.23
C LYS A 82 -5.40 2.96 -10.81
N ASP A 83 -5.30 3.82 -11.80
CA ASP A 83 -4.06 4.22 -12.49
C ASP A 83 -4.05 5.71 -12.88
N SER A 84 -4.92 6.51 -12.29
CA SER A 84 -4.97 7.95 -12.51
C SER A 84 -5.42 8.71 -11.26
N ILE A 85 -5.08 9.99 -11.20
CA ILE A 85 -5.52 10.94 -10.17
C ILE A 85 -6.04 12.19 -10.86
N GLU A 86 -7.18 12.69 -10.43
CA GLU A 86 -7.67 13.99 -10.86
C GLU A 86 -7.02 15.09 -10.00
N ARG A 87 -6.38 16.07 -10.64
CA ARG A 87 -5.82 17.24 -9.95
C ARG A 87 -6.11 18.49 -10.75
N ASN A 88 -6.80 19.45 -10.12
CA ASN A 88 -7.21 20.70 -10.76
C ASN A 88 -8.01 20.50 -12.07
N GLY A 89 -8.87 19.46 -12.11
CA GLY A 89 -9.67 19.12 -13.31
C GLY A 89 -8.88 18.46 -14.44
N ALA A 90 -7.61 18.09 -14.22
CA ALA A 90 -6.81 17.33 -15.16
C ALA A 90 -6.55 15.92 -14.63
N ASP A 91 -6.78 14.92 -15.49
CA ASP A 91 -6.44 13.53 -15.21
C ASP A 91 -4.95 13.28 -15.41
N ILE A 92 -4.29 12.88 -14.34
CA ILE A 92 -2.89 12.48 -14.31
C ILE A 92 -2.84 10.97 -14.32
N SER A 93 -2.45 10.37 -15.44
CA SER A 93 -2.39 8.91 -15.60
C SER A 93 -0.99 8.33 -15.33
N PHE A 94 -0.98 7.05 -14.98
CA PHE A 94 0.18 6.24 -14.66
C PHE A 94 0.13 4.94 -15.47
N GLN A 95 1.23 4.60 -16.15
CA GLN A 95 1.30 3.35 -16.91
C GLN A 95 2.04 2.28 -16.10
N TYR A 96 1.33 1.29 -15.56
CA TYR A 96 1.96 0.18 -14.86
C TYR A 96 2.95 -0.59 -15.75
N LEU A 97 4.11 -0.92 -15.16
CA LEU A 97 5.20 -1.63 -15.81
C LEU A 97 5.43 -3.01 -15.19
N GLU A 98 5.51 -3.08 -13.86
CA GLU A 98 5.85 -4.32 -13.16
C GLU A 98 5.19 -4.38 -11.78
N VAL A 99 4.91 -5.60 -11.32
CA VAL A 99 4.52 -5.87 -9.93
C VAL A 99 5.81 -6.05 -9.15
N VAL A 100 6.07 -5.16 -8.19
CA VAL A 100 7.28 -5.24 -7.35
C VAL A 100 7.02 -6.23 -6.21
N GLN A 101 5.89 -6.07 -5.52
CA GLN A 101 5.37 -6.99 -4.52
C GLN A 101 3.87 -6.78 -4.36
N ARG A 102 3.24 -7.48 -3.42
CA ARG A 102 1.82 -7.30 -3.13
C ARG A 102 1.54 -5.83 -2.82
N PHE A 103 0.61 -5.23 -3.57
CA PHE A 103 0.20 -3.83 -3.47
C PHE A 103 1.26 -2.77 -3.78
N VAL A 104 2.42 -3.15 -4.31
CA VAL A 104 3.47 -2.21 -4.73
C VAL A 104 3.85 -2.47 -6.18
N PHE A 105 3.82 -1.44 -6.99
CA PHE A 105 3.94 -1.52 -8.43
C PHE A 105 4.89 -0.45 -8.94
N LYS A 106 5.62 -0.75 -10.01
CA LYS A 106 6.33 0.26 -10.78
C LYS A 106 5.44 0.77 -11.90
N ALA A 107 5.44 2.07 -12.13
CA ALA A 107 4.74 2.69 -13.24
C ALA A 107 5.59 3.77 -13.92
N HIS A 108 5.20 4.15 -15.13
CA HIS A 108 5.75 5.28 -15.85
C HIS A 108 4.81 6.49 -15.74
N HIS A 109 5.36 7.66 -15.47
CA HIS A 109 4.64 8.92 -15.38
C HIS A 109 5.55 10.10 -15.73
N ALA A 110 5.07 10.97 -16.64
CA ALA A 110 5.78 12.19 -17.05
C ALA A 110 7.26 11.97 -17.40
N GLY A 111 7.58 10.92 -18.16
CA GLY A 111 8.95 10.59 -18.58
C GLY A 111 9.81 9.91 -17.52
N ASN A 112 9.29 9.68 -16.31
CA ASN A 112 10.02 9.09 -15.19
C ASN A 112 9.34 7.80 -14.72
N ASN A 113 10.09 6.94 -14.06
CA ASN A 113 9.51 5.81 -13.34
C ASN A 113 9.13 6.24 -11.91
N VAL A 114 8.00 5.72 -11.44
CA VAL A 114 7.45 5.96 -10.11
C VAL A 114 7.11 4.64 -9.45
N ILE A 115 7.01 4.67 -8.12
CA ILE A 115 6.45 3.57 -7.33
C ILE A 115 5.02 3.95 -6.92
N ILE A 116 4.10 3.02 -7.16
CA ILE A 116 2.71 3.11 -6.75
C ILE A 116 2.48 2.08 -5.66
N LYS A 117 1.96 2.52 -4.52
CA LYS A 117 1.58 1.67 -3.39
C LYS A 117 0.10 1.84 -3.06
N PHE A 118 -0.55 0.73 -2.71
CA PHE A 118 -1.86 0.71 -2.09
C PHE A 118 -1.72 0.27 -0.64
N ALA A 119 -2.19 1.08 0.29
CA ALA A 119 -2.11 0.80 1.72
C ALA A 119 -3.45 1.03 2.41
N LYS A 120 -3.70 0.38 3.55
CA LYS A 120 -4.90 0.61 4.38
C LYS A 120 -4.78 1.78 5.35
N ARG A 121 -3.55 2.19 5.61
CA ARG A 121 -3.17 3.34 6.41
C ARG A 121 -1.84 3.83 5.87
N TYR A 122 -1.63 5.14 5.93
CA TYR A 122 -0.40 5.73 5.41
C TYR A 122 -0.04 7.01 6.17
N GLY A 123 1.12 7.02 6.81
CA GLY A 123 1.66 8.16 7.53
C GLY A 123 2.20 9.23 6.57
N ARG A 124 1.31 9.84 5.79
CA ARG A 124 1.65 10.87 4.79
C ARG A 124 2.50 11.99 5.39
N GLU A 125 2.10 12.49 6.56
CA GLU A 125 2.81 13.59 7.22
C GLU A 125 4.25 13.22 7.56
N VAL A 126 4.46 12.02 8.12
CA VAL A 126 5.80 11.51 8.45
C VAL A 126 6.63 11.31 7.18
N HIS A 127 6.02 10.76 6.11
CA HIS A 127 6.70 10.61 4.83
C HIS A 127 7.13 11.96 4.25
N ASP A 128 6.22 12.94 4.16
CA ASP A 128 6.53 14.28 3.64
C ASP A 128 7.63 14.97 4.47
N TYR A 129 7.61 14.80 5.80
CA TYR A 129 8.63 15.31 6.71
C TYR A 129 10.00 14.67 6.46
N CYS A 130 10.07 13.33 6.44
CA CYS A 130 11.31 12.60 6.14
C CYS A 130 11.84 12.89 4.73
N SER A 131 10.95 13.04 3.76
CA SER A 131 11.28 13.38 2.37
C SER A 131 11.92 14.77 2.29
N SER A 132 11.34 15.75 2.98
CA SER A 132 11.86 17.11 3.08
C SER A 132 13.22 17.18 3.78
N ALA A 133 13.45 16.30 4.76
CA ALA A 133 14.75 16.13 5.41
C ALA A 133 15.77 15.34 4.56
N GLY A 134 15.34 14.77 3.43
CA GLY A 134 16.20 14.04 2.50
C GLY A 134 16.38 12.56 2.78
N PHE A 135 15.57 11.98 3.68
CA PHE A 135 15.64 10.57 4.12
C PHE A 135 14.49 9.71 3.62
N ALA A 136 13.65 10.18 2.70
CA ALA A 136 12.61 9.38 2.06
C ALA A 136 12.50 9.72 0.56
N PRO A 137 11.87 8.87 -0.26
CA PRO A 137 11.47 9.25 -1.60
C PRO A 137 10.57 10.49 -1.58
N LYS A 138 10.57 11.27 -2.66
CA LYS A 138 9.57 12.31 -2.86
C LYS A 138 8.19 11.69 -3.04
N LEU A 139 7.27 12.05 -2.14
CA LEU A 139 5.85 11.76 -2.31
C LEU A 139 5.27 12.69 -3.39
N LEU A 140 4.77 12.10 -4.48
CA LEU A 140 4.21 12.84 -5.61
C LEU A 140 2.70 13.05 -5.41
N PHE A 141 2.02 11.97 -5.02
CA PHE A 141 0.59 11.98 -4.76
C PHE A 141 0.22 11.01 -3.63
N CYS A 142 -0.82 11.36 -2.89
CA CYS A 142 -1.41 10.53 -1.84
C CYS A 142 -2.91 10.83 -1.81
N GLU A 143 -3.71 9.91 -2.31
CA GLU A 143 -5.17 10.04 -2.45
C GLU A 143 -5.87 8.97 -1.61
N PHE A 144 -6.85 9.38 -0.81
CA PHE A 144 -7.73 8.45 -0.11
C PHE A 144 -8.80 7.91 -1.06
N LEU A 145 -8.94 6.60 -1.08
CA LEU A 145 -9.90 5.86 -1.88
C LEU A 145 -11.00 5.28 -0.98
N PRO A 146 -12.13 4.83 -1.56
CA PRO A 146 -13.15 4.10 -0.83
C PRO A 146 -12.59 2.88 -0.07
N ASN A 147 -13.27 2.50 1.02
CA ASN A 147 -12.89 1.39 1.90
C ASN A 147 -11.48 1.53 2.50
N ASP A 148 -11.13 2.74 2.91
CA ASP A 148 -9.88 3.05 3.64
C ASP A 148 -8.59 2.68 2.90
N TRP A 149 -8.63 2.61 1.56
CA TRP A 149 -7.42 2.45 0.78
C TRP A 149 -6.77 3.80 0.54
N VAL A 150 -5.45 3.81 0.47
CA VAL A 150 -4.65 4.97 0.13
C VAL A 150 -3.86 4.64 -1.13
N PHE A 151 -4.05 5.46 -2.16
CA PHE A 151 -3.27 5.42 -3.40
C PHE A 151 -2.09 6.37 -3.27
N VAL A 152 -0.90 5.79 -3.14
CA VAL A 152 0.34 6.51 -2.88
C VAL A 152 1.23 6.40 -4.12
N VAL A 153 1.67 7.53 -4.65
CA VAL A 153 2.62 7.61 -5.75
C VAL A 153 3.85 8.37 -5.29
N MET A 154 5.02 7.77 -5.43
CA MET A 154 6.30 8.34 -5.01
C MET A 154 7.37 8.14 -6.09
N GLU A 155 8.44 8.94 -6.05
CA GLU A 155 9.56 8.76 -6.98
C GLU A 155 10.18 7.36 -6.85
N GLN A 156 10.68 6.81 -7.96
CA GLN A 156 11.49 5.60 -7.90
C GLN A 156 12.96 5.97 -7.66
N LEU A 157 13.56 5.36 -6.64
CA LEU A 157 14.99 5.49 -6.33
C LEU A 157 15.73 4.16 -6.60
N PRO A 158 17.02 4.19 -6.97
CA PRO A 158 17.85 3.01 -7.16
C PRO A 158 18.34 2.45 -5.81
N LEU A 159 17.39 1.97 -5.00
CA LEU A 159 17.65 1.51 -3.64
C LEU A 159 18.30 0.12 -3.62
N CYS A 160 19.29 -0.04 -2.74
CA CYS A 160 19.89 -1.33 -2.42
C CYS A 160 20.02 -1.54 -0.90
N PRO A 161 20.30 -2.76 -0.43
CA PRO A 161 20.43 -3.03 1.00
C PRO A 161 21.62 -2.29 1.65
N LEU A 162 21.47 -1.85 2.90
CA LEU A 162 22.49 -1.08 3.65
C LEU A 162 23.88 -1.73 3.69
N ARG A 163 23.96 -3.08 3.68
CA ARG A 163 25.25 -3.81 3.68
C ARG A 163 26.16 -3.49 2.49
N GLN A 164 25.64 -2.86 1.44
CA GLN A 164 26.41 -2.42 0.27
C GLN A 164 27.06 -1.04 0.48
N ALA A 165 26.74 -0.34 1.57
CA ALA A 165 27.23 0.99 1.89
C ALA A 165 28.39 0.95 2.89
N ASN A 166 29.10 2.07 3.02
CA ASN A 166 30.10 2.24 4.08
C ASN A 166 29.41 2.37 5.45
N GLY A 167 29.70 1.46 6.37
CA GLY A 167 29.05 1.40 7.68
C GLY A 167 29.21 2.66 8.53
N MET A 168 30.32 3.40 8.43
CA MET A 168 30.49 4.66 9.16
C MET A 168 29.54 5.74 8.66
N ILE A 169 29.40 5.89 7.33
CA ILE A 169 28.50 6.87 6.73
C ILE A 169 27.05 6.55 7.09
N VAL A 170 26.68 5.27 7.05
CA VAL A 170 25.32 4.84 7.41
C VAL A 170 25.04 5.17 8.88
N ARG A 171 25.95 4.90 9.81
CA ARG A 171 25.77 5.23 11.24
C ARG A 171 25.50 6.72 11.46
N ASP A 172 26.30 7.58 10.85
CA ASP A 172 26.12 9.04 10.98
C ASP A 172 24.75 9.50 10.45
N GLN A 173 24.27 8.88 9.37
CA GLN A 173 22.96 9.20 8.81
C GLN A 173 21.81 8.63 9.61
N LEU A 174 21.95 7.43 10.18
CA LEU A 174 20.97 6.85 11.09
C LEU A 174 20.76 7.72 12.33
N LEU A 175 21.84 8.25 12.92
CA LEU A 175 21.74 9.20 14.04
C LEU A 175 21.04 10.50 13.64
N LYS A 176 21.27 11.00 12.42
CA LYS A 176 20.54 12.17 11.91
C LYS A 176 19.06 11.89 11.73
N ILE A 177 18.71 10.71 11.20
CA ILE A 177 17.32 10.26 11.05
C ILE A 177 16.63 10.18 12.41
N GLU A 178 17.27 9.55 13.40
CA GLU A 178 16.74 9.43 14.77
C GLU A 178 16.42 10.80 15.36
N ASN A 179 17.38 11.74 15.32
CA ASN A 179 17.19 13.09 15.83
C ASN A 179 16.09 13.84 15.06
N THR A 180 16.05 13.69 13.74
CA THR A 180 15.04 14.34 12.89
C THR A 180 13.62 13.88 13.25
N LEU A 181 13.40 12.56 13.35
CA LEU A 181 12.10 12.00 13.75
C LEU A 181 11.69 12.46 15.14
N LYS A 182 12.63 12.44 16.09
CA LYS A 182 12.41 12.89 17.47
C LYS A 182 12.02 14.37 17.54
N ASP A 183 12.73 15.24 16.83
CA ASP A 183 12.44 16.68 16.78
C ASP A 183 11.06 16.97 16.19
N GLY A 184 10.62 16.16 15.22
CA GLY A 184 9.28 16.24 14.64
C GLY A 184 8.18 15.60 15.48
N SER A 185 8.50 14.93 16.60
CA SER A 185 7.58 14.07 17.35
C SER A 185 6.90 13.03 16.43
N PHE A 186 7.67 12.49 15.49
CA PHE A 186 7.22 11.50 14.53
C PHE A 186 7.90 10.16 14.77
N VAL A 187 7.15 9.10 14.45
CA VAL A 187 7.59 7.72 14.58
C VAL A 187 7.29 7.02 13.25
N HIS A 188 8.30 6.40 12.65
CA HIS A 188 8.12 5.54 11.48
C HIS A 188 7.38 4.26 11.87
N GLY A 189 7.72 3.68 13.04
CA GLY A 189 7.02 2.56 13.67
C GLY A 189 7.47 1.19 13.16
N ASP A 190 8.08 1.15 11.99
CA ASP A 190 8.50 -0.10 11.34
C ASP A 190 9.90 -0.04 10.68
N LEU A 191 10.91 0.46 11.40
CA LEU A 191 12.30 0.61 10.89
C LEU A 191 13.08 -0.71 10.84
N ARG A 192 12.45 -1.79 10.37
CA ARG A 192 13.13 -3.06 10.09
C ARG A 192 14.11 -2.90 8.92
N GLU A 193 15.07 -3.83 8.80
CA GLU A 193 16.16 -3.75 7.81
C GLU A 193 15.69 -3.58 6.36
N HIS A 194 14.52 -4.10 5.98
CA HIS A 194 13.99 -3.96 4.62
C HIS A 194 13.31 -2.61 4.35
N ASN A 195 13.02 -1.83 5.39
CA ASN A 195 12.44 -0.49 5.31
C ASN A 195 13.50 0.62 5.43
N VAL A 196 14.76 0.26 5.67
CA VAL A 196 15.89 1.18 5.74
C VAL A 196 16.88 0.80 4.65
N MET A 197 16.93 1.59 3.58
CA MET A 197 17.63 1.26 2.34
C MET A 197 18.74 2.25 2.04
N TRP A 198 19.63 1.89 1.11
CA TRP A 198 20.71 2.73 0.62
C TRP A 198 20.42 3.22 -0.79
N ASP A 199 20.43 4.53 -0.98
CA ASP A 199 20.45 5.17 -2.29
C ASP A 199 21.90 5.37 -2.72
N SER A 200 22.40 4.45 -3.53
CA SER A 200 23.79 4.46 -4.02
C SER A 200 24.11 5.65 -4.92
N SER A 201 23.09 6.27 -5.54
CA SER A 201 23.29 7.43 -6.43
C SER A 201 23.56 8.72 -5.67
N LYS A 202 22.99 8.85 -4.46
CA LYS A 202 23.11 10.04 -3.59
C LYS A 202 23.88 9.77 -2.30
N ASN A 203 24.38 8.55 -2.11
CA ASN A 203 25.15 8.13 -0.94
C ASN A 203 24.40 8.40 0.38
N ARG A 204 23.11 8.02 0.41
CA ARG A 204 22.22 8.33 1.54
C ARG A 204 21.34 7.16 1.97
N VAL A 205 21.02 7.13 3.26
CA VAL A 205 20.01 6.25 3.86
C VAL A 205 18.62 6.80 3.49
N VAL A 206 17.75 5.90 3.05
CA VAL A 206 16.38 6.21 2.65
C VAL A 206 15.43 5.26 3.38
N LEU A 207 14.48 5.84 4.10
CA LEU A 207 13.36 5.16 4.73
C LEU A 207 12.25 4.94 3.70
N ILE A 208 11.65 3.76 3.73
CA ILE A 208 10.49 3.40 2.93
C ILE A 208 9.44 2.70 3.80
N ASP A 209 8.23 2.59 3.27
CA ASP A 209 7.10 1.95 3.94
C ASP A 209 6.58 2.67 5.20
N PHE A 210 5.89 3.78 4.96
CA PHE A 210 5.30 4.63 5.99
C PHE A 210 3.88 4.19 6.41
N ASP A 211 3.48 2.93 6.19
CA ASP A 211 2.11 2.49 6.48
C ASP A 211 1.79 2.62 7.97
N TRP A 212 2.78 2.38 8.83
CA TRP A 212 2.61 2.37 10.28
C TRP A 212 3.00 3.69 10.92
N SER A 213 3.53 4.63 10.14
CA SER A 213 4.08 5.87 10.67
C SER A 213 3.00 6.82 11.18
N GLY A 214 3.35 7.60 12.19
CA GLY A 214 2.45 8.55 12.83
C GLY A 214 3.16 9.43 13.85
N ARG A 215 2.37 10.11 14.68
CA ARG A 215 2.85 10.97 15.76
C ARG A 215 3.12 10.18 17.03
N ASP A 216 4.19 10.56 17.71
CA ASP A 216 4.59 9.99 19.00
C ASP A 216 3.46 10.11 20.03
N GLY A 217 3.07 8.97 20.61
CA GLY A 217 2.05 8.88 21.65
C GLY A 217 0.61 9.10 21.23
N VAL A 218 0.36 9.30 19.93
CA VAL A 218 -0.97 9.58 19.40
C VAL A 218 -1.42 8.44 18.50
N ASP A 219 -0.64 8.14 17.45
CA ASP A 219 -0.93 7.04 16.56
C ASP A 219 -0.50 5.71 17.18
N THR A 220 -1.16 4.63 16.80
CA THR A 220 -0.96 3.31 17.40
C THR A 220 -0.49 2.27 16.40
N TYR A 221 0.14 1.22 16.92
CA TYR A 221 0.46 0.03 16.16
C TYR A 221 -0.81 -0.68 15.67
N PRO A 222 -0.76 -1.33 14.49
CA PRO A 222 -1.90 -2.12 14.02
C PRO A 222 -2.21 -3.30 14.94
N PRO A 223 -3.47 -3.77 14.99
CA PRO A 223 -3.89 -4.89 15.85
C PRO A 223 -3.48 -6.28 15.31
N PHE A 224 -2.49 -6.35 14.43
CA PHE A 224 -2.10 -7.57 13.70
C PHE A 224 -0.57 -7.67 13.50
N MET A 225 0.21 -7.20 14.48
CA MET A 225 1.66 -7.35 14.45
C MET A 225 2.04 -8.84 14.52
N ASN A 226 3.08 -9.23 13.78
CA ASN A 226 3.62 -10.59 13.83
C ASN A 226 4.39 -10.78 15.15
N ASP A 227 4.01 -11.76 15.96
CA ASP A 227 4.61 -12.09 17.25
C ASP A 227 5.96 -12.81 17.14
N GLU A 228 6.32 -13.35 15.97
CA GLU A 228 7.63 -13.93 15.68
C GLU A 228 8.74 -12.87 15.54
N ILE A 229 8.36 -11.60 15.39
CA ILE A 229 9.33 -10.49 15.29
C ILE A 229 9.65 -10.01 16.70
N ALA A 230 10.95 -9.91 17.01
CA ALA A 230 11.44 -9.27 18.22
C ALA A 230 11.28 -7.75 18.14
N TRP A 231 10.05 -7.27 18.36
CA TRP A 231 9.70 -5.85 18.38
C TRP A 231 10.43 -5.09 19.50
N PRO A 232 10.61 -3.76 19.35
CA PRO A 232 11.12 -2.92 20.42
C PRO A 232 10.36 -3.10 21.74
N PRO A 233 11.02 -3.05 22.90
CA PRO A 233 10.33 -3.09 24.19
C PRO A 233 9.23 -2.03 24.26
N GLY A 234 7.99 -2.45 24.59
CA GLY A 234 6.82 -1.57 24.65
C GLY A 234 6.04 -1.42 23.33
N ALA A 235 6.58 -1.88 22.21
CA ALA A 235 5.85 -1.91 20.93
C ALA A 235 4.89 -3.11 20.89
N VAL A 236 3.59 -2.85 21.13
CA VAL A 236 2.54 -3.87 21.22
C VAL A 236 1.37 -3.49 20.32
N CYS A 237 0.63 -4.49 19.83
CA CYS A 237 -0.59 -4.32 19.06
C CYS A 237 -1.55 -3.30 19.72
N GLY A 238 -1.99 -2.30 18.97
CA GLY A 238 -2.95 -1.31 19.43
C GLY A 238 -2.38 -0.25 20.39
N GLU A 239 -1.15 -0.40 20.85
CA GLU A 239 -0.51 0.57 21.75
C GLU A 239 0.13 1.73 20.97
N PRO A 240 0.34 2.90 21.62
CA PRO A 240 0.93 4.06 20.97
C PRO A 240 2.33 3.81 20.41
N LEU A 241 2.59 4.40 19.24
CA LEU A 241 3.92 4.53 18.67
C LEU A 241 4.78 5.42 19.58
N ARG A 242 6.05 5.07 19.75
CA ARG A 242 7.03 5.85 20.54
C ARG A 242 8.32 6.05 19.77
N VAL A 243 8.93 7.22 19.91
CA VAL A 243 10.25 7.52 19.30
C VAL A 243 11.33 6.54 19.77
N ASP A 244 11.22 6.04 21.00
CA ASP A 244 12.14 5.04 21.56
C ASP A 244 12.08 3.69 20.80
N HIS A 245 10.94 3.38 20.16
CA HIS A 245 10.82 2.17 19.34
C HIS A 245 11.66 2.28 18.06
N ASP A 246 11.69 3.46 17.44
CA ASP A 246 12.53 3.72 16.28
C ASP A 246 14.02 3.77 16.67
N ALA A 247 14.36 4.39 17.80
CA ALA A 247 15.72 4.41 18.34
C ALA A 247 16.25 2.99 18.59
N TYR A 248 15.41 2.08 19.12
CA TYR A 248 15.77 0.67 19.30
C TYR A 248 16.11 0.00 17.96
N TRP A 249 15.29 0.19 16.93
CA TRP A 249 15.57 -0.35 15.60
C TRP A 249 16.85 0.19 15.00
N ILE A 250 17.07 1.50 15.11
CA ILE A 250 18.26 2.18 14.62
C ILE A 250 19.52 1.65 15.31
N ALA A 251 19.51 1.51 16.63
CA ALA A 251 20.61 0.93 17.39
C ALA A 251 20.90 -0.51 16.96
N SER A 252 19.85 -1.32 16.77
CA SER A 252 19.97 -2.71 16.28
C SER A 252 20.58 -2.80 14.87
N ILE A 253 20.22 -1.88 13.96
CA ILE A 253 20.82 -1.80 12.63
C ILE A 253 22.29 -1.36 12.74
N ALA A 254 22.57 -0.30 13.50
CA ALA A 254 23.92 0.26 13.66
C ALA A 254 24.93 -0.74 14.25
N ALA A 255 24.47 -1.62 15.13
CA ALA A 255 25.27 -2.69 15.73
C ALA A 255 25.68 -3.78 14.73
N ARG A 256 24.92 -3.97 13.64
CA ARG A 256 25.15 -5.00 12.62
C ARG A 256 25.96 -4.52 11.42
N LEU A 257 26.15 -3.21 11.29
CA LEU A 257 27.03 -2.65 10.25
C LEU A 257 28.48 -3.01 10.61
N THR A 258 29.17 -3.73 9.74
CA THR A 258 30.61 -4.00 9.88
C THR A 258 31.41 -2.77 9.48
#